data_AF-A0A848B7Q5-F1
#
_entry.id   AF-A0A848B7Q5-F1
#
_cell.length_a   1.000
_cell.length_b   1.000
_cell.length_c   1.000
_cell.angle_alpha   90.00
_cell.angle_beta   90.00
_cell.angle_gamma   90.00
#
_symmetry.space_group_name_H-M   'P 1'
#
loop_
_entity.id
_entity.type
_entity.pdbx_description
1 polymer ?
#
loop_
_entity_poly.entity_id
_entity_poly.type
_entity_poly.pdbx_seq_one_letter_code
_entity_poly.pdbx_strand_id
1 'polypeptide(L)'
;MHYIVTQLVTENDSSEFSLLGVTDDKARAAEIAAKAYGAYNKKASVQGVELIAEWLRTKLRHSFRRDKDHRLQLAITPVDGETPEGGSAVIFSAAKEQDELMRKMSEALFEGKHAAGRSADGETFSCRVKD
;
A
#
# COMPACT_ATOMS: atom_id res chain seq x y z
N MET A 1 12.30 -2.18 -23.58
CA MET A 1 12.52 -2.63 -22.19
C MET A 1 12.05 -1.52 -21.29
N HIS A 2 11.09 -1.81 -20.41
CA HIS A 2 10.55 -0.84 -19.47
C HIS A 2 11.00 -1.18 -18.06
N TYR A 3 11.04 -0.18 -17.19
CA TYR A 3 11.44 -0.28 -15.81
C TYR A 3 10.25 0.15 -14.95
N ILE A 4 9.68 -0.81 -14.25
CA ILE A 4 8.61 -0.58 -13.29
C ILE A 4 9.25 -0.31 -11.94
N VAL A 5 8.92 0.83 -11.33
CA VAL A 5 9.44 1.24 -10.03
C VAL A 5 8.38 0.99 -8.97
N THR A 6 8.69 0.15 -7.99
CA THR A 6 7.77 -0.20 -6.91
C THR A 6 8.37 0.12 -5.54
N GLN A 7 7.46 0.38 -4.61
CA GLN A 7 7.76 0.68 -3.22
C GLN A 7 6.90 -0.20 -2.32
N LEU A 8 7.54 -0.81 -1.32
CA LEU A 8 6.86 -1.43 -0.19
C LEU A 8 7.29 -0.71 1.08
N VAL A 9 6.33 -0.13 1.79
CA VAL A 9 6.52 0.42 3.13
C VAL A 9 5.86 -0.50 4.12
N THR A 10 6.61 -0.87 5.16
CA THR A 10 6.08 -1.59 6.32
C THR A 10 6.31 -0.71 7.54
N GLU A 11 5.23 -0.39 8.24
CA GLU A 11 5.22 0.34 9.50
C GLU A 11 4.31 -0.39 10.49
N ASN A 12 4.93 -1.03 11.49
CA ASN A 12 4.24 -1.84 12.50
C ASN A 12 3.31 -2.88 11.86
N ASP A 13 1.99 -2.72 12.05
CA ASP A 13 0.96 -3.63 11.53
C ASP A 13 0.43 -3.23 10.14
N SER A 14 0.97 -2.15 9.55
CA SER A 14 0.55 -1.66 8.25
C SER A 14 1.60 -1.93 7.18
N SER A 15 1.15 -2.37 6.01
CA SER A 15 1.97 -2.50 4.82
C SER A 15 1.28 -1.81 3.65
N GLU A 16 2.04 -1.00 2.93
CA GLU A 16 1.58 -0.32 1.73
C GLU A 16 2.52 -0.65 0.56
N PHE A 17 1.92 -1.13 -0.53
CA PHE A 17 2.62 -1.42 -1.77
C PHE A 17 2.13 -0.47 -2.86
N SER A 18 3.07 0.22 -3.48
CA SER A 18 2.80 1.34 -4.38
C SER A 18 3.66 1.24 -5.64
N LEU A 19 3.04 1.56 -6.78
CA LEU A 19 3.71 1.81 -8.05
C LEU A 19 4.14 3.28 -8.08
N LEU A 20 5.44 3.52 -8.16
CA LEU A 20 5.99 4.87 -8.22
C LEU A 20 6.03 5.42 -9.64
N GLY A 21 6.15 4.55 -10.63
CA GLY A 21 6.10 4.92 -12.03
C GLY A 21 6.70 3.87 -12.95
N VAL A 22 6.61 4.15 -14.24
CA VAL A 22 7.12 3.30 -15.32
C VAL A 22 7.90 4.19 -16.27
N THR A 23 9.08 3.74 -16.68
CA THR A 23 9.93 4.47 -17.64
C THR A 23 10.74 3.51 -18.48
N ASP A 24 11.07 3.92 -19.69
CA ASP A 24 12.00 3.28 -20.62
C ASP A 24 13.48 3.54 -20.28
N ASP A 25 13.79 4.52 -19.44
CA ASP A 25 15.15 4.84 -19.00
C ASP A 25 15.44 4.32 -17.59
N LYS A 26 16.44 3.46 -17.49
CA LYS A 26 16.94 2.89 -16.24
C LYS A 26 17.46 3.95 -15.26
N ALA A 27 18.11 5.00 -15.75
CA ALA A 27 18.62 6.08 -14.89
C ALA A 27 17.45 6.84 -14.27
N ARG A 28 16.47 7.20 -15.09
CA ARG A 28 15.23 7.84 -14.64
C ARG A 28 14.44 6.97 -13.65
N ALA A 29 14.41 5.66 -13.84
CA ALA A 29 13.79 4.73 -12.89
C ALA A 29 14.46 4.78 -11.51
N ALA A 30 15.79 4.88 -11.48
CA ALA A 30 16.56 5.00 -10.25
C ALA A 30 16.34 6.34 -9.55
N GLU A 31 16.21 7.44 -10.31
CA GLU A 31 15.85 8.75 -9.77
C GLU A 31 14.46 8.77 -9.13
N ILE A 32 13.46 8.15 -9.78
CA ILE A 32 12.10 8.01 -9.24
C ILE A 32 12.13 7.28 -7.89
N ALA A 33 12.84 6.16 -7.83
CA ALA A 33 12.99 5.38 -6.62
C ALA A 33 13.75 6.15 -5.52
N ALA A 34 14.86 6.82 -5.86
CA ALA A 34 15.64 7.60 -4.92
C ALA A 34 14.86 8.80 -4.35
N LYS A 35 14.05 9.46 -5.18
CA LYS A 35 13.14 10.53 -4.72
C LYS A 35 12.15 10.01 -3.69
N ALA A 36 11.63 8.79 -3.87
CA ALA A 36 10.75 8.15 -2.90
C ALA A 36 11.48 7.81 -1.58
N TYR A 37 12.74 7.39 -1.65
CA TYR A 37 13.59 7.28 -0.46
C TYR A 37 13.74 8.61 0.28
N GLY A 38 14.01 9.72 -0.43
CA GLY A 38 14.12 11.05 0.18
C GLY A 38 12.81 11.52 0.82
N ALA A 39 11.66 11.19 0.23
CA ALA A 39 10.34 11.48 0.80
C ALA A 39 10.08 10.66 2.08
N TYR A 40 10.51 9.39 2.10
CA TYR A 40 10.40 8.51 3.26
C TYR A 40 11.35 8.93 4.39
N ASN A 41 12.62 9.16 4.07
CA ASN A 41 13.64 9.60 5.03
C ASN A 41 13.87 11.11 4.93
N LYS A 42 13.06 11.90 5.64
CA LYS A 42 13.16 13.38 5.67
C LYS A 42 14.52 13.93 6.15
N LYS A 43 15.38 13.09 6.76
CA LYS A 43 16.73 13.47 7.20
C LYS A 43 17.81 13.14 6.17
N ALA A 44 17.45 12.53 5.04
CA ALA A 44 18.40 12.20 3.99
C ALA A 44 19.00 13.48 3.40
N SER A 45 20.34 13.52 3.31
CA SER A 45 21.03 14.56 2.56
C SER A 45 20.84 14.35 1.06
N VAL A 46 20.98 15.41 0.27
CA VAL A 46 20.93 15.34 -1.20
C VAL A 46 21.94 14.32 -1.74
N GLN A 47 23.17 14.36 -1.23
CA GLN A 47 24.23 13.39 -1.57
C GLN A 47 23.84 11.94 -1.22
N GLY A 48 23.10 11.73 -0.11
CA GLY A 48 22.61 10.40 0.27
C GLY A 48 21.55 9.88 -0.69
N VAL A 49 20.66 10.76 -1.16
CA VAL A 49 19.65 10.42 -2.18
C VAL A 49 20.32 10.06 -3.51
N GLU A 50 21.32 10.84 -3.94
CA GLU A 50 22.10 10.57 -5.15
C GLU A 50 22.85 9.23 -5.08
N LEU A 51 23.48 8.92 -3.94
CA LEU A 51 24.15 7.64 -3.73
C LEU A 51 23.18 6.46 -3.88
N ILE A 52 21.95 6.62 -3.38
CA ILE A 52 20.90 5.60 -3.51
C ILE A 52 20.43 5.47 -4.95
N ALA A 53 20.32 6.58 -5.69
CA ALA A 53 20.03 6.53 -7.12
C ALA A 53 21.10 5.70 -7.86
N GLU A 54 22.38 5.95 -7.60
CA GLU A 54 23.48 5.17 -8.20
C GLU A 54 23.47 3.70 -7.78
N TRP A 55 23.17 3.42 -6.50
CA TRP A 55 23.01 2.05 -6.03
C TRP A 55 21.85 1.33 -6.72
N LEU A 56 20.70 1.98 -6.86
CA LEU A 56 19.52 1.39 -7.51
C LEU A 56 19.72 1.23 -9.01
N ARG A 57 20.50 2.12 -9.63
CA ARG A 57 20.91 1.96 -11.03
C ARG A 57 21.76 0.70 -11.24
N THR A 58 22.58 0.31 -10.28
CA THR A 58 23.39 -0.91 -10.39
C THR A 58 22.65 -2.17 -9.92
N LYS A 59 22.06 -2.13 -8.72
CA LYS A 59 21.49 -3.31 -8.06
C LYS A 59 19.99 -3.51 -8.30
N LEU A 60 19.30 -2.52 -8.85
CA LEU A 60 17.86 -2.50 -9.14
C LEU A 60 16.93 -2.64 -7.92
N ARG A 61 17.43 -3.04 -6.76
CA ARG A 61 16.64 -3.19 -5.54
C ARG A 61 17.46 -2.84 -4.31
N HIS A 62 16.78 -2.29 -3.33
CA HIS A 62 17.35 -2.07 -2.01
C HIS A 62 16.25 -2.11 -0.93
N SER A 63 16.56 -2.72 0.21
CA SER A 63 15.69 -2.77 1.38
C SER A 63 16.33 -1.98 2.51
N PHE A 64 15.83 -0.78 2.75
CA PHE A 64 16.22 0.05 3.89
C PHE A 64 15.48 -0.44 5.12
N ARG A 65 16.24 -0.91 6.12
CA ARG A 65 15.71 -1.23 7.44
C ARG A 65 16.10 -0.13 8.41
N ARG A 66 15.13 0.35 9.17
CA ARG A 66 15.39 1.13 10.37
C ARG A 66 15.29 0.23 11.61
N ASP A 67 14.29 -0.65 11.63
CA ASP A 67 14.05 -1.69 12.64
C ASP A 67 13.33 -2.91 12.01
N LYS A 68 12.96 -3.93 12.82
CA LYS A 68 12.23 -5.12 12.37
C LYS A 68 10.87 -4.78 11.72
N ASP A 69 10.21 -3.75 12.26
CA ASP A 69 8.84 -3.36 11.90
C ASP A 69 8.78 -2.07 11.05
N HIS A 70 9.95 -1.48 10.73
CA HIS A 70 10.07 -0.25 9.94
C HIS A 70 11.01 -0.47 8.77
N ARG A 71 10.41 -0.72 7.60
CA ARG A 71 11.15 -1.09 6.39
C ARG A 71 10.60 -0.37 5.16
N LEU A 72 11.51 0.21 4.39
CA LEU A 72 11.25 0.66 3.02
C LEU A 72 11.97 -0.27 2.06
N GLN A 73 11.24 -0.87 1.12
CA GLN A 73 11.83 -1.61 0.01
C GLN A 73 11.55 -0.88 -1.30
N LEU A 74 12.60 -0.67 -2.07
CA LEU A 74 12.52 -0.10 -3.41
C LEU A 74 13.01 -1.15 -4.40
N ALA A 75 12.27 -1.32 -5.49
CA ALA A 75 12.64 -2.22 -6.57
C ALA A 75 12.34 -1.59 -7.93
N ILE A 76 13.23 -1.89 -8.88
CA ILE A 76 13.15 -1.52 -10.28
C ILE A 76 13.13 -2.84 -11.05
N THR A 77 11.96 -3.20 -11.57
CA THR A 77 11.77 -4.45 -12.29
C THR A 77 11.80 -4.18 -13.78
N PRO A 78 12.74 -4.77 -14.53
CA PRO A 78 12.71 -4.71 -15.97
C PRO A 78 11.59 -5.60 -16.53
N VAL A 79 10.83 -5.08 -17.47
CA VAL A 79 9.71 -5.77 -18.13
C VAL A 79 9.83 -5.59 -19.64
N ASP A 80 9.64 -6.68 -20.36
CA ASP A 80 9.54 -6.70 -21.81
C ASP A 80 8.07 -6.62 -22.23
N GLY A 81 7.75 -5.73 -23.19
CA GLY A 81 6.38 -5.50 -23.63
C GLY A 81 6.07 -4.03 -23.88
N GLU A 82 4.78 -3.70 -24.02
CA GLU A 82 4.30 -2.32 -24.14
C GLU A 82 4.29 -1.63 -22.77
N THR A 83 4.48 -0.30 -22.77
CA THR A 83 4.40 0.51 -21.54
C THR A 83 3.00 0.36 -20.94
N PRO A 84 2.82 -0.18 -19.73
CA PRO A 84 1.53 -0.11 -19.06
C PRO A 84 1.13 1.36 -18.90
N GLU A 85 -0.03 1.73 -19.43
CA GLU A 85 -0.60 3.06 -19.25
C GLU A 85 -0.94 3.26 -17.77
N GLY A 86 -0.12 4.03 -17.05
CA GLY A 86 -0.35 4.27 -15.63
C GLY A 86 0.67 5.21 -15.01
N GLY A 87 0.17 6.21 -14.29
CA GLY A 87 0.97 7.05 -13.41
C GLY A 87 1.31 6.35 -12.09
N SER A 88 1.86 7.10 -11.13
CA SER A 88 2.07 6.60 -9.77
C SER A 88 0.73 6.25 -9.11
N ALA A 89 0.59 5.05 -8.55
CA ALA A 89 -0.63 4.59 -7.90
C ALA A 89 -0.32 3.72 -6.67
N VAL A 90 -1.10 3.89 -5.60
CA VAL A 90 -1.09 2.94 -4.47
C VAL A 90 -1.85 1.69 -4.90
N ILE A 91 -1.17 0.55 -4.96
CA ILE A 91 -1.76 -0.71 -5.41
C ILE A 91 -2.45 -1.42 -4.25
N PHE A 92 -1.84 -1.38 -3.06
CA PHE A 92 -2.35 -2.08 -1.89
C PHE A 92 -2.01 -1.31 -0.61
N SER A 93 -2.96 -1.26 0.32
CA SER A 93 -2.75 -0.74 1.67
C SER A 93 -3.53 -1.57 2.67
N ALA A 94 -2.84 -2.18 3.63
CA ALA A 94 -3.45 -3.01 4.67
C ALA A 94 -4.49 -2.23 5.51
N ALA A 95 -4.26 -0.94 5.75
CA ALA A 95 -5.20 -0.10 6.48
C ALA A 95 -6.52 0.07 5.70
N LYS A 96 -6.44 0.34 4.39
CA LYS A 96 -7.64 0.47 3.54
C LYS A 96 -8.41 -0.85 3.44
N GLU A 97 -7.71 -1.97 3.33
CA GLU A 97 -8.33 -3.30 3.30
C GLU A 97 -9.05 -3.62 4.62
N GLN A 98 -8.46 -3.26 5.76
CA GLN A 98 -9.09 -3.44 7.05
C GLN A 98 -10.36 -2.57 7.19
N ASP A 99 -10.32 -1.32 6.74
CA ASP A 99 -11.49 -0.44 6.73
C ASP A 99 -12.61 -0.97 5.83
N GLU A 100 -12.27 -1.46 4.64
CA GLU A 100 -13.23 -2.09 3.73
C GLU A 100 -13.83 -3.37 4.31
N LEU A 101 -13.04 -4.19 4.99
CA LEU A 101 -13.50 -5.38 5.70
C LEU A 101 -14.47 -5.00 6.81
N MET A 102 -14.13 -3.98 7.62
CA MET A 102 -14.99 -3.49 8.70
C MET A 102 -16.29 -2.88 8.17
N ARG A 103 -16.25 -2.21 7.01
CA ARG A 103 -17.45 -1.73 6.33
C ARG A 103 -18.34 -2.89 5.87
N LYS A 104 -17.78 -3.88 5.16
CA LYS A 104 -18.52 -5.07 4.69
C LYS A 104 -19.10 -5.88 5.86
N MET A 105 -18.34 -6.04 6.94
CA MET A 105 -18.81 -6.69 8.16
C MET A 105 -19.95 -5.89 8.81
N SER A 106 -19.85 -4.57 8.84
CA SER A 106 -20.92 -3.70 9.36
C SER A 106 -22.18 -3.79 8.50
N GLU A 107 -22.05 -3.73 7.17
CA GLU A 107 -23.17 -3.93 6.23
C GLU A 107 -23.84 -5.29 6.45
N ALA A 108 -23.08 -6.39 6.52
CA ALA A 108 -23.64 -7.72 6.75
C ALA A 108 -24.34 -7.86 8.12
N LEU A 109 -23.79 -7.24 9.17
CA LEU A 109 -24.40 -7.25 10.52
C LEU A 109 -25.67 -6.40 10.61
N PHE A 110 -25.77 -5.31 9.83
CA PHE A 110 -26.96 -4.45 9.78
C PHE A 110 -28.04 -5.00 8.84
N GLU A 111 -27.68 -5.54 7.67
CA GLU A 111 -28.62 -6.19 6.76
C GLU A 111 -29.23 -7.46 7.40
N GLY A 112 -28.43 -8.22 8.17
CA GLY A 112 -28.93 -9.36 8.96
C GLY A 112 -29.91 -8.98 10.08
N LYS A 113 -29.85 -7.74 10.60
CA LYS A 113 -30.76 -7.28 11.66
C LYS A 113 -32.11 -6.76 11.16
N HIS A 114 -32.22 -6.39 9.89
CA HIS A 114 -33.50 -5.96 9.31
C HIS A 114 -34.34 -7.14 8.79
N ALA A 115 -33.74 -8.31 8.55
CA ALA A 115 -34.47 -9.54 8.23
C ALA A 115 -35.15 -10.16 9.48
N ALA A 116 -34.65 -9.88 10.69
CA ALA A 116 -35.21 -10.39 11.95
C ALA A 116 -36.25 -9.44 12.60
N GLY A 117 -36.80 -8.49 11.84
CA GLY A 117 -37.73 -7.47 12.35
C GLY A 117 -39.11 -7.44 11.70
N ARG A 118 -39.39 -8.34 10.74
CA ARG A 118 -40.74 -8.50 10.18
C ARG A 118 -41.05 -9.98 10.01
N SER A 119 -41.19 -10.67 11.14
CA SER A 119 -42.13 -11.78 11.21
C SER A 119 -43.46 -11.25 10.69
N ALA A 120 -44.09 -11.98 9.76
CA ALA A 120 -45.42 -11.66 9.26
C ALA A 120 -46.51 -11.75 10.36
N ASP A 121 -46.15 -12.18 11.57
CA ASP A 121 -47.01 -12.26 12.74
C ASP A 121 -46.44 -11.34 13.85
N GLY A 122 -47.20 -10.30 14.21
CA GLY A 122 -46.78 -9.21 15.07
C GLY A 122 -46.61 -9.56 16.55
N GLU A 123 -45.58 -10.35 16.90
CA GLU A 123 -45.13 -10.49 18.29
C GLU A 123 -43.78 -9.79 18.51
N THR A 124 -43.82 -8.72 19.30
CA THR A 124 -42.65 -7.96 19.75
C THR A 124 -41.98 -8.71 20.91
N PHE A 125 -40.82 -9.32 20.66
CA PHE A 125 -39.96 -9.83 21.74
C PHE A 125 -39.23 -8.66 22.41
N SER A 126 -39.82 -8.11 23.48
CA SER A 126 -39.10 -7.20 24.38
C SER A 126 -38.17 -8.01 25.26
N CYS A 127 -36.85 -7.77 25.17
CA CYS A 127 -35.90 -8.30 26.13
C CYS A 127 -36.18 -7.69 27.51
N ARG A 128 -36.66 -8.52 28.44
CA ARG A 128 -36.87 -8.12 29.84
C ARG A 128 -35.51 -8.05 30.54
N VAL A 129 -35.06 -6.85 30.86
CA VAL A 129 -33.99 -6.64 31.84
C VAL A 129 -34.53 -7.11 33.19
N LYS A 130 -33.89 -8.11 33.80
CA LYS A 130 -34.18 -8.51 35.18
C LYS A 130 -33.38 -7.60 36.11
N ASP A 131 -34.07 -7.06 37.12
CA ASP A 131 -33.48 -6.40 38.29
C ASP A 131 -32.52 -7.32 39.05
#